data_AF-A0A966LDS9-F1
#
_entry.id   AF-A0A966LDS9-F1
#
_cell.length_a   1.000
_cell.length_b   1.000
_cell.length_c   1.000
_cell.angle_alpha   90.00
_cell.angle_beta   90.00
_cell.angle_gamma   90.00
#
_symmetry.space_group_name_H-M   'P 1'
#
loop_
_entity.id
_entity.type
_entity.pdbx_description
1 polymer ?
#
loop_
_entity_poly.entity_id
_entity_poly.type
_entity_poly.pdbx_seq_one_letter_code
_entity_poly.pdbx_strand_id
1 'polypeptide(L)'
;MNGPMPPRKILRKLWTTETPATPAPPPAPPPVVWDAAEVRLPQPKRMISLRVDPEVLDFFQAQGKGYQTRINAVLRAWMEAERRKG
;
A
#
# COMPACT_ATOMS: atom_id res chain seq x y z
N MET A 1 27.62 -16.35 60.28
CA MET A 1 27.92 -15.54 61.48
C MET A 1 26.92 -14.41 61.59
N ASN A 2 26.15 -14.39 62.68
CA ASN A 2 25.33 -13.26 63.10
C ASN A 2 26.24 -12.17 63.68
N GLY A 3 26.09 -10.92 63.23
CA GLY A 3 26.51 -9.73 63.98
C GLY A 3 25.26 -9.02 64.51
N PRO A 4 25.27 -8.46 65.74
CA PRO A 4 24.05 -7.95 66.37
C PRO A 4 23.64 -6.55 65.90
N MET A 5 22.33 -6.35 65.92
CA MET A 5 21.51 -5.22 65.49
C MET A 5 21.61 -4.01 66.45
N PRO A 6 21.55 -2.75 65.98
CA PRO A 6 21.08 -1.65 66.83
C PRO A 6 19.57 -1.43 66.63
N PRO A 7 18.80 -1.22 67.72
CA PRO A 7 17.36 -1.15 67.66
C PRO A 7 16.83 0.30 67.58
N ARG A 8 15.54 0.36 67.27
CA ARG A 8 14.51 1.31 67.76
C ARG A 8 14.49 2.73 67.19
N LYS A 9 13.47 2.88 66.35
CA LYS A 9 12.56 4.03 66.19
C LYS A 9 12.81 4.90 64.95
N ILE A 10 11.89 4.70 63.99
CA ILE A 10 11.37 5.71 63.06
C ILE A 10 12.29 6.00 61.87
N LEU A 11 12.17 5.18 60.81
CA LEU A 11 12.49 5.67 59.47
C LEU A 11 11.49 5.11 58.46
N ARG A 12 10.26 5.61 58.56
CA ARG A 12 9.17 5.36 57.61
C ARG A 12 8.83 6.65 56.87
N LYS A 13 9.85 7.33 56.34
CA LYS A 13 9.75 8.40 55.32
C LYS A 13 11.12 8.45 54.66
N LEU A 14 11.19 8.73 53.36
CA LEU A 14 12.38 8.73 52.49
C LEU A 14 12.57 7.46 51.65
N TRP A 15 11.61 7.19 50.76
CA TRP A 15 11.87 7.12 49.31
C TRP A 15 10.51 7.13 48.59
N THR A 16 10.03 8.31 48.21
CA THR A 16 8.92 8.42 47.27
C THR A 16 9.54 8.62 45.90
N THR A 17 9.73 7.54 45.16
CA THR A 17 9.92 7.65 43.70
C THR A 17 8.53 7.80 43.11
N GLU A 18 8.12 9.01 42.77
CA GLU A 18 6.98 9.19 41.88
C GLU A 18 7.35 8.55 40.54
N THR A 19 6.72 7.42 40.22
CA THR A 19 6.84 6.81 38.90
C THR A 19 6.33 7.83 37.87
N PRO A 20 7.13 8.26 36.88
CA PRO A 20 6.60 9.12 35.83
C PRO A 20 5.49 8.35 35.11
N ALA A 21 4.31 8.97 34.99
CA ALA A 21 3.19 8.37 34.29
C ALA A 21 3.58 8.15 32.82
N THR A 22 3.59 6.89 32.37
CA THR A 22 3.75 6.55 30.95
C THR A 22 2.65 7.26 30.15
N PRO A 23 2.97 8.08 29.13
CA PRO A 23 1.95 8.66 28.28
C PRO A 23 1.21 7.53 27.57
N ALA A 24 -0.12 7.63 27.50
CA ALA A 24 -0.96 6.62 26.86
C ALA A 24 -0.51 6.38 25.41
N PRO A 25 -0.55 5.13 24.90
CA PRO A 25 -0.24 4.86 23.50
C PRO A 25 -1.19 5.65 22.59
N PRO A 26 -0.75 6.05 21.39
CA PRO A 26 -1.62 6.72 20.43
C PRO A 26 -2.84 5.83 20.13
N PRO A 27 -4.02 6.44 19.88
CA PRO A 27 -5.20 5.66 19.54
C PRO A 27 -4.93 4.80 18.31
N ALA A 28 -5.44 3.56 18.33
CA ALA A 28 -5.36 2.67 17.18
C ALA A 28 -6.01 3.34 15.96
N PRO A 29 -5.47 3.13 14.74
CA PRO A 29 -6.15 3.60 13.53
C PRO A 29 -7.55 2.97 13.45
N PRO A 30 -8.54 3.68 12.88
CA PRO A 30 -9.86 3.12 12.68
C PRO A 30 -9.78 1.86 11.80
N PRO A 31 -10.68 0.89 12.00
CA PRO A 31 -10.75 -0.29 11.15
C PRO A 31 -10.96 0.16 9.70
N VAL A 32 -10.12 -0.35 8.79
CA VAL A 32 -10.28 -0.07 7.36
C VAL A 32 -11.47 -0.87 6.85
N VAL A 33 -12.52 -0.16 6.43
CA VAL A 33 -13.75 -0.73 5.91
C VAL A 33 -13.63 -0.86 4.40
N TRP A 34 -13.54 -2.09 3.89
CA TRP A 34 -13.33 -2.38 2.46
C TRP A 34 -14.62 -2.44 1.63
N ASP A 35 -15.77 -2.02 2.20
CA ASP A 35 -17.11 -2.18 1.60
C ASP A 35 -17.31 -1.50 0.24
N ALA A 36 -16.48 -0.50 -0.10
CA ALA A 36 -16.58 0.24 -1.36
C ALA A 36 -15.49 -0.09 -2.39
N ALA A 37 -14.74 -1.18 -2.19
CA ALA A 37 -13.76 -1.62 -3.18
C ALA A 37 -14.48 -2.19 -4.41
N GLU A 38 -14.70 -1.34 -5.43
CA GLU A 38 -15.19 -1.79 -6.73
C GLU A 38 -14.14 -2.71 -7.39
N VAL A 39 -14.38 -4.02 -7.32
CA VAL A 39 -13.60 -5.01 -8.07
C VAL A 39 -13.95 -4.89 -9.54
N ARG A 40 -13.21 -4.03 -10.25
CA ARG A 40 -13.36 -3.88 -11.69
C ARG A 40 -12.68 -5.05 -12.40
N LEU A 41 -13.43 -6.12 -12.61
CA LEU A 41 -12.95 -7.27 -13.39
C LEU A 41 -12.55 -6.81 -14.80
N PRO A 42 -11.33 -7.12 -15.27
CA PRO A 42 -10.93 -6.76 -16.62
C PRO A 42 -11.82 -7.52 -17.61
N GLN A 43 -12.57 -6.77 -18.43
CA GLN A 43 -13.35 -7.35 -19.51
C GLN A 43 -12.43 -8.18 -20.42
N PRO A 44 -12.81 -9.43 -20.77
CA PRO A 44 -11.98 -10.27 -21.61
C PRO A 44 -11.77 -9.59 -22.96
N LYS A 45 -10.50 -9.40 -23.35
CA LYS A 45 -10.16 -8.85 -24.65
C LYS A 45 -10.55 -9.85 -25.73
N ARG A 46 -11.18 -9.38 -26.80
CA ARG A 46 -11.49 -10.24 -27.95
C ARG A 46 -10.21 -10.49 -28.75
N MET A 47 -9.88 -11.76 -28.98
CA MET A 47 -8.80 -12.12 -29.88
C MET A 47 -9.27 -11.90 -31.32
N ILE A 48 -8.55 -11.06 -32.06
CA ILE A 48 -8.81 -10.79 -33.47
C ILE A 48 -7.54 -11.06 -34.27
N SER A 49 -7.69 -11.49 -35.52
CA SER A 49 -6.58 -11.52 -36.48
C SER A 49 -6.51 -10.14 -37.15
N LEU A 50 -5.47 -9.37 -36.85
CA LEU A 50 -5.20 -8.06 -37.44
C LEU A 50 -3.85 -8.11 -38.15
N ARG A 51 -3.79 -7.54 -39.37
CA ARG A 51 -2.53 -7.33 -40.08
C ARG A 51 -2.00 -5.95 -39.72
N VAL A 52 -0.72 -5.90 -39.36
CA VAL A 52 0.01 -4.68 -39.00
C VAL A 52 1.29 -4.66 -39.82
N ASP A 53 1.74 -3.48 -40.22
CA ASP A 53 3.02 -3.34 -40.92
C ASP A 53 4.19 -3.89 -40.10
N PRO A 54 5.17 -4.53 -40.74
CA PRO A 54 6.28 -5.18 -40.05
C PRO A 54 7.07 -4.20 -39.19
N GLU A 55 7.36 -3.00 -39.69
CA GLU A 55 8.11 -1.96 -38.95
C GLU A 55 7.38 -1.51 -37.67
N VAL A 56 6.06 -1.40 -37.74
CA VAL A 56 5.22 -1.04 -36.59
C VAL A 56 5.25 -2.18 -35.56
N LEU A 57 5.12 -3.42 -36.02
CA LEU A 57 5.19 -4.58 -35.14
C LEU A 57 6.56 -4.69 -34.47
N ASP A 58 7.65 -4.50 -35.22
CA ASP A 58 9.02 -4.53 -34.71
C ASP A 58 9.27 -3.42 -33.69
N PHE A 59 8.75 -2.21 -33.93
CA PHE A 59 8.81 -1.11 -32.97
C PHE A 59 8.16 -1.48 -31.63
N PHE A 60 6.99 -2.11 -31.64
CA PHE A 60 6.32 -2.52 -30.40
C PHE A 60 7.01 -3.73 -29.76
N GLN A 61 7.49 -4.70 -30.54
CA GLN A 61 8.21 -5.88 -30.05
C GLN A 61 9.54 -5.51 -29.39
N ALA A 62 10.27 -4.53 -29.92
CA ALA A 62 11.52 -4.04 -29.36
C ALA A 62 11.39 -3.53 -27.92
N GLN A 63 10.18 -3.17 -27.50
CA GLN A 63 9.90 -2.69 -26.14
C GLN A 63 9.68 -3.83 -25.12
N GLY A 64 9.74 -5.08 -25.56
CA GLY A 64 9.71 -6.28 -24.73
C GLY A 64 8.30 -6.81 -24.42
N LYS A 65 8.20 -7.53 -23.28
CA LYS A 65 6.97 -8.21 -22.88
C LYS A 65 5.79 -7.23 -22.79
N GLY A 66 4.64 -7.66 -23.31
CA GLY A 66 3.40 -6.89 -23.26
C GLY A 66 3.20 -5.90 -24.42
N TYR A 67 3.96 -6.03 -25.52
CA TYR A 67 3.79 -5.22 -26.72
C TYR A 67 2.33 -5.19 -27.23
N GLN A 68 1.61 -6.31 -27.19
CA GLN A 68 0.18 -6.37 -27.55
C GLN A 68 -0.69 -5.48 -26.67
N THR A 69 -0.39 -5.39 -25.37
CA THR A 69 -1.11 -4.49 -24.44
C THR A 69 -0.85 -3.03 -24.80
N ARG A 70 0.36 -2.69 -25.25
CA ARG A 70 0.71 -1.34 -25.69
C ARG A 70 0.02 -0.97 -27.00
N ILE A 71 0.00 -1.88 -27.98
CA ILE A 71 -0.77 -1.71 -29.22
C ILE A 71 -2.24 -1.40 -28.86
N ASN A 72 -2.84 -2.19 -27.97
CA ASN A 72 -4.21 -1.95 -27.53
C ASN A 72 -4.38 -0.59 -26.82
N ALA A 73 -3.41 -0.14 -26.03
CA ALA A 73 -3.46 1.16 -25.36
C ALA A 73 -3.45 2.32 -26.37
N VAL A 74 -2.61 2.23 -27.41
CA VAL A 74 -2.56 3.23 -28.50
C VAL A 74 -3.89 3.28 -29.26
N LEU A 75 -4.42 2.11 -29.65
CA LEU A 75 -5.72 2.03 -30.33
C LEU A 75 -6.86 2.63 -29.49
N ARG A 76 -6.84 2.39 -28.17
CA ARG A 76 -7.81 2.99 -27.24
C ARG A 76 -7.67 4.51 -27.17
N ALA A 77 -6.45 5.02 -27.03
CA ALA A 77 -6.21 6.46 -26.97
C ALA A 77 -6.69 7.17 -28.24
N TRP A 78 -6.44 6.56 -29.41
CA TRP A 78 -6.94 7.06 -30.69
C TRP A 78 -8.48 7.06 -30.75
N MET A 79 -9.12 5.95 -30.37
CA MET A 79 -10.59 5.84 -30.31
C MET A 79 -11.21 6.92 -29.40
N GLU A 80 -10.64 7.16 -28.22
CA GLU A 80 -11.11 8.18 -27.28
C GLU A 80 -10.92 9.60 -27.81
N ALA A 81 -9.79 9.87 -28.46
CA ALA A 81 -9.53 11.15 -29.11
C ALA A 81 -10.56 11.42 -30.21
N GLU A 82 -10.90 10.42 -31.01
CA GLU A 82 -11.85 10.57 -32.12
C GLU A 82 -13.29 10.76 -31.64
N ARG A 83 -13.69 10.05 -30.57
CA ARG A 83 -14.99 10.24 -29.92
C ARG A 83 -15.17 11.63 -29.30
N ARG A 84 -14.09 12.35 -28.99
CA ARG A 84 -14.16 13.71 -28.44
C ARG A 84 -14.30 14.78 -29.53
N LYS A 85 -13.90 14.48 -30.77
CA LYS A 85 -13.96 15.43 -31.90
C LYS A 85 -15.34 15.49 -32.54
N GLY A 86 -16.14 14.43 -32.43
CA GLY A 86 -17.54 14.40 -32.86
C GLY A 86 -18.47 14.78 -31.71
#